data_AF-A0AA88L8U8-F1
#
_entry.id   AF-A0AA88L8U8-F1
#
_cell.length_a   1.000
_cell.length_b   1.000
_cell.length_c   1.000
_cell.angle_alpha   90.00
_cell.angle_beta   90.00
_cell.angle_gamma   90.00
#
_symmetry.space_group_name_H-M   'P 1'
#
loop_
_entity.id
_entity.type
_entity.pdbx_description
1 polymer ?
#
loop_
_entity_poly.entity_id
_entity_poly.type
_entity_poly.pdbx_seq_one_letter_code
_entity_poly.pdbx_strand_id
1 'polypeptide(L)'
;MYRLGYYRVDYDEINWDLIQNQLQTNHTQIHVLNRAKLIDDAFNLAVKYQGYIPTSLNMTYKRALDLTAYLKKELDWLPWETAYRNFEKLQNLLLGTEAGALLNSHIQSLALHLYDLYSFNEDPLDKHLDLLLRTIVVKIACGTNFAPCVKEVKKIFDWKKIWYGEDESYVDYGKRFSRITPNLKSAIICTGMKHFGTAHHFHFLIGRYLSTNVATERGHILSGLTCTNDILLLRRLLDLSITDDSRMRREDAMYIYHGMAKNQIGRSLGLTFIRDNFEQIAS
;
A
#
# COMPACT_ATOMS: atom_id res chain seq x y z
N MET A 1 -31.45 9.92 2.23
CA MET A 1 -31.73 8.67 1.49
C MET A 1 -30.40 8.01 1.16
N TYR A 2 -30.02 7.00 1.93
CA TYR A 2 -28.76 6.26 1.79
C TYR A 2 -28.91 5.27 0.61
N ARG A 3 -27.85 5.11 -0.20
CA ARG A 3 -27.92 4.46 -1.52
C ARG A 3 -28.37 3.00 -1.47
N LEU A 4 -29.44 2.69 -2.22
CA LEU A 4 -30.00 1.33 -2.40
C LEU A 4 -29.75 0.75 -3.81
N GLY A 5 -29.08 1.47 -4.71
CA GLY A 5 -28.93 1.09 -6.11
C GLY A 5 -27.60 0.39 -6.45
N TYR A 6 -27.66 -0.83 -6.98
CA TYR A 6 -26.50 -1.59 -7.48
C TYR A 6 -26.18 -1.20 -8.93
N TYR A 7 -25.75 0.04 -9.15
CA TYR A 7 -25.35 0.58 -10.45
C TYR A 7 -24.34 1.73 -10.31
N ARG A 8 -23.62 2.04 -11.39
CA ARG A 8 -22.76 3.25 -11.51
C ARG A 8 -23.53 4.38 -12.16
N VAL A 9 -23.18 5.62 -11.84
CA VAL A 9 -23.81 6.81 -12.43
C VAL A 9 -22.76 7.58 -13.22
N ASP A 10 -22.99 7.72 -14.52
CA ASP A 10 -22.30 8.71 -15.35
C ASP A 10 -23.18 9.95 -15.49
N TYR A 11 -22.54 11.11 -15.47
CA TYR A 11 -23.19 12.39 -15.67
C TYR A 11 -22.68 13.01 -16.99
N ASP A 12 -23.43 13.96 -17.53
CA ASP A 12 -22.91 14.82 -18.59
C ASP A 12 -21.75 15.69 -18.09
N GLU A 13 -21.00 16.29 -19.02
CA GLU A 13 -19.81 17.07 -18.70
C GLU A 13 -20.10 18.25 -17.76
N ILE A 14 -21.23 18.94 -17.96
CA ILE A 14 -21.62 20.10 -17.17
C ILE A 14 -21.84 19.67 -15.71
N ASN A 15 -22.56 18.57 -15.50
CA ASN A 15 -22.80 18.05 -14.16
C ASN A 15 -21.51 17.57 -13.48
N TRP A 16 -20.59 16.93 -14.22
CA TRP A 16 -19.28 16.57 -13.66
C TRP A 16 -18.48 17.80 -13.22
N ASP A 17 -18.50 18.87 -14.00
CA ASP A 17 -17.81 20.12 -13.68
C ASP A 17 -18.45 20.82 -12.46
N LEU A 18 -19.79 20.83 -12.37
CA LEU A 18 -20.51 21.33 -11.19
C LEU A 18 -20.17 20.54 -9.92
N ILE A 19 -20.10 19.21 -10.03
CA ILE A 19 -19.71 18.32 -8.92
C ILE A 19 -18.27 18.64 -8.48
N GLN A 20 -17.33 18.74 -9.43
CA GLN A 20 -15.95 19.05 -9.12
C GLN A 20 -15.83 20.41 -8.41
N ASN A 21 -16.52 21.44 -8.90
CA ASN A 21 -16.54 22.76 -8.29
C ASN A 21 -17.14 22.73 -6.87
N GLN A 22 -18.20 21.96 -6.65
CA GLN A 22 -18.78 21.79 -5.31
C GLN A 22 -17.80 21.09 -4.36
N LEU A 23 -17.13 20.03 -4.80
CA LEU A 23 -16.13 19.32 -4.00
C LEU A 23 -14.95 20.24 -3.63
N GLN A 24 -14.46 21.04 -4.58
CA GLN A 24 -13.37 21.97 -4.34
C GLN A 24 -13.78 23.12 -3.41
N THR A 25 -15.00 23.63 -3.52
CA THR A 25 -15.51 24.76 -2.73
C THR A 25 -15.89 24.31 -1.32
N ASN A 26 -16.80 23.34 -1.22
CA ASN A 26 -17.25 22.76 0.04
C ASN A 26 -17.71 21.31 -0.15
N HIS A 27 -16.75 20.37 -0.06
CA HIS A 27 -17.02 18.94 -0.20
C HIS A 27 -18.04 18.42 0.83
N THR A 28 -18.09 18.98 2.04
CA THR A 28 -18.96 18.46 3.12
C THR A 28 -20.47 18.61 2.83
N GLN A 29 -20.86 19.45 1.86
CA GLN A 29 -22.25 19.53 1.36
C GLN A 29 -22.69 18.23 0.66
N ILE A 30 -21.73 17.47 0.12
CA ILE A 30 -21.98 16.16 -0.46
C ILE A 30 -21.66 15.13 0.62
N HIS A 31 -22.64 14.30 0.98
CA HIS A 31 -22.50 13.27 2.00
C HIS A 31 -21.26 12.38 1.75
N VAL A 32 -20.58 11.91 2.81
CA VAL A 32 -19.34 11.12 2.72
C VAL A 32 -19.43 9.90 1.79
N LEU A 33 -20.52 9.12 1.90
CA LEU A 33 -20.81 8.01 0.98
C LEU A 33 -20.88 8.47 -0.48
N ASN A 34 -21.43 9.67 -0.71
CA ASN A 34 -21.60 10.21 -2.03
C ASN A 34 -20.29 10.60 -2.68
N ARG A 35 -19.41 11.27 -1.93
CA ARG A 35 -18.04 11.60 -2.35
C ARG A 35 -17.22 10.37 -2.69
N ALA A 36 -17.30 9.34 -1.86
CA ALA A 36 -16.64 8.06 -2.12
C ALA A 36 -17.10 7.43 -3.44
N LYS A 37 -18.41 7.31 -3.69
CA LYS A 37 -18.89 6.76 -4.98
C LYS A 37 -18.58 7.66 -6.17
N LEU A 38 -18.59 8.98 -6.03
CA LEU A 38 -18.21 9.87 -7.14
C LEU A 38 -16.78 9.55 -7.60
N ILE A 39 -15.86 9.33 -6.65
CA ILE A 39 -14.51 8.85 -6.96
C ILE A 39 -14.56 7.45 -7.57
N ASP A 40 -15.27 6.49 -6.96
CA ASP A 40 -15.30 5.10 -7.47
C ASP A 40 -15.88 5.02 -8.89
N ASP A 41 -17.03 5.66 -9.13
CA ASP A 41 -17.66 5.69 -10.44
C ASP A 41 -16.77 6.41 -11.46
N ALA A 42 -16.17 7.56 -11.13
CA ALA A 42 -15.28 8.27 -12.06
C ALA A 42 -14.08 7.41 -12.52
N PHE A 43 -13.39 6.72 -11.61
CA PHE A 43 -12.26 5.87 -12.01
C PHE A 43 -12.68 4.64 -12.81
N ASN A 44 -13.82 4.03 -12.50
CA ASN A 44 -14.29 2.86 -13.25
C ASN A 44 -14.91 3.24 -14.61
N LEU A 45 -15.51 4.42 -14.73
CA LEU A 45 -16.01 4.96 -16.00
C LEU A 45 -14.88 5.49 -16.90
N ALA A 46 -13.76 5.93 -16.32
CA ALA A 46 -12.56 6.33 -17.07
C ALA A 46 -11.87 5.16 -17.79
N VAL A 47 -12.14 3.91 -17.38
CA VAL A 47 -11.58 2.72 -18.03
C VAL A 47 -12.17 2.58 -19.42
N LYS A 48 -11.37 2.90 -20.44
CA LYS A 48 -11.71 2.64 -21.84
C LYS A 48 -11.32 1.21 -22.20
N TYR A 49 -12.29 0.29 -22.22
CA TYR A 49 -12.11 -1.04 -22.83
C TYR A 49 -12.08 -0.95 -24.36
N GLN A 50 -10.94 -1.26 -24.98
CA GLN A 50 -10.91 -1.45 -26.45
C GLN A 50 -11.94 -2.51 -26.86
N GLY A 51 -12.90 -2.14 -27.70
CA GLY A 51 -13.83 -3.05 -28.38
C GLY A 51 -15.32 -2.91 -28.05
N TYR A 52 -15.72 -2.28 -26.94
CA TYR A 52 -17.13 -2.22 -26.50
C TYR A 52 -17.53 -0.96 -25.71
N ILE A 53 -16.85 0.17 -25.90
CA ILE A 53 -17.28 1.41 -25.24
C ILE A 53 -18.35 2.07 -26.12
N PRO A 54 -19.57 2.30 -25.62
CA PRO A 54 -20.44 3.26 -26.28
C PRO A 54 -19.72 4.61 -26.26
N THR A 55 -19.59 5.23 -27.43
CA THR A 55 -18.99 6.55 -27.67
C THR A 55 -19.56 7.69 -26.81
N SER A 56 -20.50 7.40 -25.93
CA SER A 56 -21.23 8.30 -25.04
C SER A 56 -20.68 8.43 -23.62
N LEU A 57 -19.62 7.70 -23.22
CA LEU A 57 -19.01 7.89 -21.90
C LEU A 57 -18.14 9.14 -21.88
N ASN A 58 -18.51 10.11 -21.05
CA ASN A 58 -17.84 11.41 -20.94
C ASN A 58 -16.64 11.39 -19.99
N MET A 59 -16.46 10.32 -19.22
CA MET A 59 -15.40 10.24 -18.22
C MET A 59 -14.04 9.90 -18.84
N THR A 60 -13.00 10.65 -18.46
CA THR A 60 -11.60 10.41 -18.86
C THR A 60 -10.73 10.27 -17.62
N TYR A 61 -9.56 9.64 -17.73
CA TYR A 61 -8.60 9.59 -16.62
C TYR A 61 -8.17 10.97 -16.15
N LYS A 62 -8.06 11.95 -17.07
CA LYS A 62 -7.79 13.35 -16.70
C LYS A 62 -8.88 13.87 -15.76
N ARG A 63 -10.15 13.77 -16.17
CA ARG A 63 -11.30 14.24 -15.36
C ARG A 63 -11.41 13.48 -14.03
N ALA A 64 -11.19 12.16 -14.03
CA ALA A 64 -11.20 11.36 -12.81
C ALA A 64 -10.08 11.78 -11.83
N LEU A 65 -8.88 12.08 -12.33
CA LEU A 65 -7.78 12.59 -11.51
C LEU A 65 -8.05 14.02 -11.02
N ASP A 66 -8.56 14.90 -11.88
CA ASP A 66 -8.95 16.27 -11.52
C ASP A 66 -10.03 16.28 -10.41
N LEU A 67 -10.97 15.34 -10.46
CA LEU A 67 -11.98 15.14 -9.42
C LEU A 67 -11.35 14.82 -8.07
N THR A 68 -10.17 14.19 -8.00
CA THR A 68 -9.49 13.90 -6.71
C THR A 68 -8.77 15.11 -6.12
N ALA A 69 -8.67 16.23 -6.83
CA ALA A 69 -7.93 17.40 -6.35
C ALA A 69 -8.47 17.97 -5.02
N TYR A 70 -9.76 17.80 -4.73
CA TYR A 70 -10.34 18.24 -3.46
C TYR A 70 -9.85 17.44 -2.25
N LEU A 71 -9.25 16.26 -2.44
CA LEU A 71 -8.78 15.41 -1.35
C LEU A 71 -7.78 16.13 -0.42
N LYS A 72 -7.11 17.18 -0.91
CA LYS A 72 -6.32 18.13 -0.10
C LYS A 72 -7.09 18.76 1.07
N LYS A 73 -8.43 18.67 1.09
CA LYS A 73 -9.33 19.17 2.14
C LYS A 73 -10.11 18.06 2.83
N GLU A 74 -10.02 16.82 2.34
CA GLU A 74 -10.80 15.69 2.82
C GLU A 74 -10.17 15.08 4.06
N LEU A 75 -11.01 14.80 5.06
CA LEU A 75 -10.63 14.23 6.35
C LEU A 75 -11.39 12.93 6.66
N ASP A 76 -12.41 12.56 5.89
CA ASP A 76 -13.13 11.31 6.08
C ASP A 76 -12.35 10.13 5.49
N TRP A 77 -12.33 9.02 6.23
CA TRP A 77 -11.66 7.78 5.80
C TRP A 77 -12.21 7.22 4.47
N LEU A 78 -13.53 7.21 4.28
CA LEU A 78 -14.14 6.46 3.17
C LEU A 78 -13.82 7.01 1.77
N PRO A 79 -13.86 8.34 1.51
CA PRO A 79 -13.40 8.90 0.25
C PRO A 79 -11.92 8.63 0.01
N TRP A 80 -11.09 8.71 1.06
CA TRP A 80 -9.66 8.40 0.99
C TRP A 80 -9.37 6.93 0.66
N GLU A 81 -10.06 6.00 1.31
CA GLU A 81 -9.96 4.56 1.03
C GLU A 81 -10.34 4.28 -0.42
N THR A 82 -11.41 4.92 -0.90
CA THR A 82 -11.88 4.76 -2.27
C THR A 82 -10.91 5.32 -3.30
N ALA A 83 -10.32 6.49 -3.03
CA ALA A 83 -9.29 7.08 -3.87
C ALA A 83 -8.03 6.21 -3.89
N TYR A 84 -7.53 5.84 -2.71
CA TYR A 84 -6.31 5.06 -2.53
C TYR A 84 -6.38 3.71 -3.26
N ARG A 85 -7.51 2.99 -3.17
CA ARG A 85 -7.71 1.74 -3.92
C ARG A 85 -7.60 1.92 -5.44
N ASN A 86 -8.13 3.02 -5.99
CA ASN A 86 -8.03 3.31 -7.42
C ASN A 86 -6.62 3.77 -7.81
N PHE A 87 -5.96 4.53 -6.95
CA PHE A 87 -4.55 4.89 -7.11
C PHE A 87 -3.62 3.66 -7.12
N GLU A 88 -3.81 2.69 -6.21
CA GLU A 88 -3.00 1.46 -6.18
C GLU A 88 -3.10 0.68 -7.51
N LYS A 89 -4.29 0.61 -8.12
CA LYS A 89 -4.46 -0.03 -9.44
C LYS A 89 -3.62 0.67 -10.50
N LEU A 90 -3.69 2.00 -10.56
CA LEU A 90 -2.90 2.78 -11.52
C LEU A 90 -1.40 2.70 -11.25
N GLN A 91 -0.97 2.75 -9.98
CA GLN A 91 0.43 2.57 -9.59
C GLN A 91 0.97 1.20 -10.04
N ASN A 92 0.17 0.14 -9.92
CA ASN A 92 0.57 -1.20 -10.36
C ASN A 92 0.69 -1.32 -11.89
N LEU A 93 -0.18 -0.64 -12.64
CA LEU A 93 -0.17 -0.58 -14.11
C LEU A 93 1.01 0.26 -14.64
N LEU A 94 1.31 1.37 -13.96
CA LEU A 94 2.34 2.33 -14.35
C LEU A 94 3.68 2.11 -13.65
N LEU A 95 3.86 0.97 -12.98
CA LEU A 95 5.08 0.64 -12.24
C LEU A 95 6.32 0.70 -13.16
N GLY A 96 7.33 1.47 -12.74
CA GLY A 96 8.57 1.63 -13.50
C GLY A 96 8.50 2.59 -14.70
N THR A 97 7.38 3.27 -14.90
CA THR A 97 7.20 4.29 -15.97
C THR A 97 7.33 5.72 -15.43
N GLU A 98 7.60 6.67 -16.31
CA GLU A 98 7.60 8.12 -15.97
C GLU A 98 6.23 8.57 -15.45
N ALA A 99 5.14 8.13 -16.11
CA ALA A 99 3.78 8.43 -15.68
C ALA A 99 3.49 7.89 -14.26
N GLY A 100 4.06 6.75 -13.88
CA GLY A 100 3.98 6.21 -12.52
C GLY A 100 4.66 7.11 -11.48
N ALA A 101 5.80 7.71 -11.82
CA ALA A 101 6.49 8.65 -10.93
C ALA A 101 5.69 9.96 -10.76
N LEU A 102 5.09 10.47 -11.83
CA LEU A 102 4.19 11.63 -11.80
C LEU A 102 2.94 11.34 -10.96
N LEU A 103 2.33 10.17 -11.12
CA LEU A 103 1.20 9.73 -10.31
C LEU A 103 1.56 9.67 -8.81
N ASN A 104 2.72 9.11 -8.46
CA ASN A 104 3.19 9.06 -7.07
C ASN A 104 3.35 10.47 -6.47
N SER A 105 3.89 11.40 -7.25
CA SER A 105 4.06 12.80 -6.83
C SER A 105 2.70 13.47 -6.61
N HIS A 106 1.74 13.22 -7.50
CA HIS A 106 0.37 13.71 -7.37
C HIS A 106 -0.29 13.16 -6.10
N ILE A 107 -0.30 11.84 -5.89
CA ILE A 107 -0.91 11.19 -4.71
C ILE A 107 -0.28 11.72 -3.42
N GLN A 108 1.05 11.82 -3.38
CA GLN A 108 1.76 12.38 -2.22
C GLN A 108 1.25 13.80 -1.92
N SER A 109 1.17 14.67 -2.93
CA SER A 109 0.71 16.06 -2.77
C SER A 109 -0.72 16.20 -2.25
N LEU A 110 -1.58 15.20 -2.48
CA LEU A 110 -2.95 15.19 -1.97
C LEU A 110 -3.01 14.85 -0.47
N ALA A 111 -2.07 14.05 0.02
CA ALA A 111 -2.11 13.49 1.37
C ALA A 111 -1.18 14.21 2.38
N LEU A 112 -0.35 15.17 1.94
CA LEU A 112 0.62 15.84 2.80
C LEU A 112 0.00 16.48 4.05
N HIS A 113 -1.17 17.14 3.92
CA HIS A 113 -1.84 17.79 5.05
C HIS A 113 -2.31 16.80 6.11
N LEU A 114 -2.55 15.53 5.74
CA LEU A 114 -2.94 14.49 6.67
C LEU A 114 -1.75 13.90 7.43
N TYR A 115 -0.53 13.97 6.88
CA TYR A 115 0.61 13.32 7.49
C TYR A 115 0.95 13.90 8.85
N ASP A 116 0.79 15.21 9.03
CA ASP A 116 1.03 15.88 10.31
C ASP A 116 0.02 15.45 11.39
N LEU A 117 -1.20 15.07 10.99
CA LEU A 117 -2.27 14.60 11.87
C LEU A 117 -2.18 13.09 12.14
N TYR A 118 -1.89 12.32 11.09
CA TYR A 118 -2.01 10.86 11.07
C TYR A 118 -0.69 10.17 10.69
N SER A 119 0.40 10.56 11.37
CA SER A 119 1.72 9.92 11.24
C SER A 119 1.79 8.58 12.00
N PHE A 120 2.96 8.26 12.59
CA PHE A 120 3.25 6.96 13.20
C PHE A 120 2.71 6.81 14.62
N ASN A 121 2.41 7.91 15.31
CA ASN A 121 1.95 7.89 16.69
C ASN A 121 0.43 7.96 16.72
N GLU A 122 -0.23 6.90 17.16
CA GLU A 122 -1.67 6.88 17.42
C GLU A 122 -1.98 7.78 18.64
N ASP A 123 -2.99 8.63 18.50
CA ASP A 123 -3.49 9.44 19.61
C ASP A 123 -4.47 8.59 20.44
N PRO A 124 -4.42 8.63 21.79
CA PRO A 124 -5.42 7.94 22.62
C PRO A 124 -6.89 8.32 22.31
N LEU A 125 -7.12 9.47 21.68
CA LEU A 125 -8.44 9.97 21.26
C LEU A 125 -8.82 9.54 19.83
N ASP A 126 -7.93 8.88 19.08
CA ASP A 126 -8.21 8.40 17.74
C ASP A 126 -9.40 7.43 17.76
N LYS A 127 -10.42 7.72 16.95
CA LYS A 127 -11.53 6.79 16.71
C LYS A 127 -11.11 5.74 15.69
N HIS A 128 -11.93 4.70 15.56
CA HIS A 128 -11.65 3.62 14.61
C HIS A 128 -11.39 4.11 13.18
N LEU A 129 -12.17 5.07 12.68
CA LEU A 129 -11.99 5.63 11.33
C LEU A 129 -10.70 6.45 11.20
N ASP A 130 -10.25 7.09 12.27
CA ASP A 130 -8.99 7.85 12.31
C ASP A 130 -7.79 6.91 12.18
N LEU A 131 -7.83 5.77 12.88
CA LEU A 131 -6.81 4.71 12.76
C LEU A 131 -6.75 4.11 11.34
N LEU A 132 -7.90 3.95 10.70
CA LEU A 132 -7.96 3.47 9.31
C LEU A 132 -7.43 4.52 8.32
N LEU A 133 -7.76 5.80 8.53
CA LEU A 133 -7.20 6.88 7.71
C LEU A 133 -5.68 6.99 7.89
N ARG A 134 -5.18 6.88 9.12
CA ARG A 134 -3.74 6.81 9.45
C ARG A 134 -3.03 5.71 8.68
N THR A 135 -3.67 4.55 8.55
CA THR A 135 -3.13 3.44 7.75
C THR A 135 -2.92 3.85 6.29
N ILE A 136 -3.89 4.53 5.68
CA ILE A 136 -3.79 5.01 4.29
C ILE A 136 -2.70 6.08 4.17
N VAL A 137 -2.68 7.04 5.10
CA VAL A 137 -1.72 8.16 5.10
C VAL A 137 -0.29 7.65 5.19
N VAL A 138 -0.02 6.74 6.12
CA VAL A 138 1.31 6.12 6.25
C VAL A 138 1.66 5.29 5.01
N LYS A 139 0.72 4.50 4.46
CA LYS A 139 0.96 3.77 3.20
C LYS A 139 1.31 4.71 2.04
N ILE A 140 0.61 5.82 1.88
CA ILE A 140 0.89 6.82 0.84
C ILE A 140 2.26 7.45 1.08
N ALA A 141 2.51 8.01 2.26
CA ALA A 141 3.75 8.70 2.58
C ALA A 141 4.96 7.79 2.38
N CYS A 142 4.89 6.57 2.90
CA CYS A 142 6.00 5.63 2.85
C CYS A 142 6.16 4.99 1.46
N GLY A 143 5.06 4.68 0.77
CA GLY A 143 5.07 4.11 -0.58
C GLY A 143 5.58 5.08 -1.66
N THR A 144 5.34 6.37 -1.47
CA THR A 144 5.81 7.45 -2.37
C THR A 144 7.19 8.01 -1.99
N ASN A 145 7.88 7.38 -1.03
CA ASN A 145 9.20 7.80 -0.51
C ASN A 145 9.21 9.21 0.10
N PHE A 146 8.14 9.62 0.78
CA PHE A 146 8.12 10.88 1.53
C PHE A 146 9.21 10.87 2.62
N ALA A 147 10.12 11.84 2.56
CA ALA A 147 11.33 11.82 3.38
C ALA A 147 11.08 11.72 4.91
N PRO A 148 10.09 12.43 5.49
CA PRO A 148 9.72 12.23 6.89
C PRO A 148 9.34 10.79 7.24
N CYS A 149 8.51 10.11 6.42
CA CYS A 149 8.21 8.70 6.67
C CYS A 149 9.49 7.85 6.61
N VAL A 150 10.27 7.98 5.53
CA VAL A 150 11.47 7.13 5.34
C VAL A 150 12.44 7.30 6.50
N LYS A 151 12.56 8.52 7.05
CA LYS A 151 13.37 8.82 8.25
C LYS A 151 12.83 8.13 9.51
N GLU A 152 11.52 8.11 9.74
CA GLU A 152 10.95 7.39 10.89
C GLU A 152 11.13 5.87 10.75
N VAL A 153 10.89 5.32 9.55
CA VAL A 153 11.13 3.90 9.28
C VAL A 153 12.60 3.55 9.51
N LYS A 154 13.54 4.43 9.13
CA LYS A 154 14.97 4.22 9.40
C LYS A 154 15.25 4.04 10.89
N LYS A 155 14.63 4.81 11.78
CA LYS A 155 14.84 4.66 13.24
C LYS A 155 14.35 3.31 13.76
N ILE A 156 13.33 2.75 13.12
CA ILE A 156 12.78 1.42 13.42
C ILE A 156 13.70 0.32 12.86
N PHE A 157 14.24 0.52 11.66
CA PHE A 157 15.11 -0.42 10.93
C PHE A 157 16.61 -0.21 11.19
N ASP A 158 17.03 0.71 12.07
CA ASP A 158 18.43 0.85 12.48
C ASP A 158 18.77 -0.25 13.50
N TRP A 159 18.73 -1.51 13.05
CA TRP A 159 19.03 -2.71 13.83
C TRP A 159 20.54 -2.81 14.04
N LYS A 160 21.09 -1.93 14.88
CA LYS A 160 22.50 -1.97 15.23
C LYS A 160 22.77 -3.07 16.23
N LYS A 161 23.78 -3.90 15.91
CA LYS A 161 24.43 -4.78 16.87
C LYS A 161 25.32 -3.96 17.78
N ILE A 162 24.79 -3.54 18.93
CA ILE A 162 25.64 -2.97 19.98
C ILE A 162 26.21 -4.14 20.79
N TRP A 163 27.48 -4.44 20.56
CA TRP A 163 28.28 -5.23 21.48
C TRP A 163 28.61 -4.34 22.68
N TYR A 164 27.99 -4.59 23.83
CA TYR A 164 28.58 -4.26 25.11
C TYR A 164 29.29 -5.54 25.56
N GLY A 165 30.61 -5.47 25.81
CA GLY A 165 31.35 -6.64 26.31
C GLY A 165 30.73 -7.21 27.59
N GLU A 166 31.02 -8.49 27.89
CA GLU A 166 30.64 -9.38 29.02
C GLU A 166 29.25 -9.26 29.70
N ASP A 167 28.64 -8.08 29.79
CA ASP A 167 27.25 -7.86 30.19
C ASP A 167 26.35 -7.77 28.94
N GLU A 168 25.71 -8.90 28.61
CA GLU A 168 24.66 -9.04 27.59
C GLU A 168 23.39 -8.21 27.93
N SER A 169 23.46 -6.89 27.87
CA SER A 169 22.25 -6.06 27.85
C SER A 169 21.75 -5.89 26.41
N TYR A 170 20.93 -6.86 25.99
CA TYR A 170 20.23 -6.86 24.71
C TYR A 170 19.43 -5.56 24.52
N VAL A 171 19.85 -4.68 23.59
CA VAL A 171 18.89 -3.78 22.95
C VAL A 171 18.01 -4.69 22.10
N ASP A 172 16.87 -5.11 22.67
CA ASP A 172 15.94 -6.00 22.01
C ASP A 172 15.44 -5.36 20.71
N TYR A 173 16.01 -5.79 19.58
CA TYR A 173 15.53 -5.48 18.22
C TYR A 173 14.01 -5.71 18.11
N GLY A 174 13.52 -6.71 18.87
CA GLY A 174 12.12 -6.99 19.07
C GLY A 174 11.33 -5.87 19.73
N LYS A 175 11.86 -5.08 20.66
CA LYS A 175 11.08 -4.06 21.37
C LYS A 175 10.60 -2.94 20.45
N ARG A 176 11.45 -2.40 19.56
CA ARG A 176 11.02 -1.35 18.61
C ARG A 176 10.09 -1.91 17.55
N PHE A 177 10.41 -3.08 17.01
CA PHE A 177 9.56 -3.76 16.03
C PHE A 177 8.19 -4.17 16.60
N SER A 178 8.15 -4.64 17.85
CA SER A 178 6.91 -5.07 18.52
C SER A 178 6.02 -3.89 18.95
N ARG A 179 6.57 -2.67 19.00
CA ARG A 179 5.79 -1.43 19.22
C ARG A 179 5.09 -0.92 17.96
N ILE A 180 5.41 -1.49 16.79
CA ILE A 180 4.71 -1.11 15.56
C ILE A 180 3.27 -1.60 15.67
N THR A 181 2.32 -0.66 15.58
CA THR A 181 0.90 -1.00 15.64
C THR A 181 0.54 -1.86 14.43
N PRO A 182 -0.34 -2.87 14.58
CA PRO A 182 -0.62 -3.85 13.53
C PRO A 182 -0.97 -3.21 12.18
N ASN A 183 -1.76 -2.14 12.21
CA ASN A 183 -2.20 -1.39 11.04
C ASN A 183 -1.04 -0.79 10.21
N LEU A 184 0.06 -0.41 10.86
CA LEU A 184 1.19 0.25 10.20
C LEU A 184 2.28 -0.74 9.75
N LYS A 185 2.25 -2.00 10.22
CA LYS A 185 3.30 -3.00 9.95
C LYS A 185 3.56 -3.18 8.47
N SER A 186 2.51 -3.32 7.65
CA SER A 186 2.67 -3.54 6.21
C SER A 186 3.49 -2.43 5.53
N ALA A 187 3.20 -1.17 5.85
CA ALA A 187 3.90 -0.03 5.26
C ALA A 187 5.34 0.05 5.79
N ILE A 188 5.53 -0.11 7.09
CA ILE A 188 6.83 0.03 7.75
C ILE A 188 7.80 -1.08 7.34
N ILE A 189 7.34 -2.35 7.33
CA ILE A 189 8.19 -3.48 6.92
C ILE A 189 8.59 -3.32 5.46
N CYS A 190 7.64 -3.02 4.57
CA CYS A 190 7.91 -2.85 3.14
C CYS A 190 8.91 -1.70 2.88
N THR A 191 8.68 -0.52 3.45
CA THR A 191 9.59 0.62 3.30
C THR A 191 10.96 0.36 3.92
N GLY A 192 11.00 -0.34 5.06
CA GLY A 192 12.25 -0.71 5.72
C GLY A 192 13.08 -1.67 4.87
N MET A 193 12.46 -2.73 4.36
CA MET A 193 13.14 -3.69 3.47
C MET A 193 13.57 -3.06 2.14
N LYS A 194 12.80 -2.11 1.61
CA LYS A 194 13.11 -1.38 0.37
C LYS A 194 14.35 -0.49 0.50
N HIS A 195 14.45 0.28 1.59
CA HIS A 195 15.49 1.31 1.75
C HIS A 195 16.68 0.88 2.61
N PHE A 196 16.47 -0.03 3.56
CA PHE A 196 17.44 -0.41 4.59
C PHE A 196 17.62 -1.92 4.73
N GLY A 197 16.90 -2.71 3.93
CA GLY A 197 16.91 -4.16 4.01
C GLY A 197 18.31 -4.74 3.79
N THR A 198 18.72 -5.63 4.69
CA THR A 198 19.95 -6.43 4.57
C THR A 198 19.62 -7.89 4.84
N ALA A 199 20.57 -8.80 4.61
CA ALA A 199 20.43 -10.20 4.99
C ALA A 199 20.07 -10.38 6.48
N HIS A 200 20.64 -9.55 7.36
CA HIS A 200 20.28 -9.56 8.78
C HIS A 200 18.81 -9.21 8.99
N HIS A 201 18.30 -8.18 8.29
CA HIS A 201 16.90 -7.81 8.41
C HIS A 201 15.96 -8.93 7.94
N PHE A 202 16.32 -9.53 6.80
CA PHE A 202 15.62 -10.66 6.22
C PHE A 202 15.55 -11.85 7.19
N HIS A 203 16.68 -12.26 7.78
CA HIS A 203 16.71 -13.39 8.71
C HIS A 203 15.89 -13.14 9.97
N PHE A 204 15.97 -11.93 10.54
CA PHE A 204 15.14 -11.58 11.70
C PHE A 204 13.65 -11.67 11.38
N LEU A 205 13.21 -11.13 10.23
CA LEU A 205 11.81 -11.17 9.81
C LEU A 205 11.34 -12.60 9.53
N ILE A 206 12.16 -13.44 8.89
CA ILE A 206 11.86 -14.88 8.72
C ILE A 206 11.76 -15.57 10.08
N GLY A 207 12.67 -15.29 11.02
CA GLY A 207 12.59 -15.81 12.39
C GLY A 207 11.28 -15.40 13.09
N ARG A 208 10.84 -14.16 12.89
CA ARG A 208 9.54 -13.67 13.40
C ARG A 208 8.36 -14.41 12.77
N TYR A 209 8.36 -14.59 11.45
CA TYR A 209 7.37 -15.38 10.73
C TYR A 209 7.24 -16.80 11.29
N LEU A 210 8.37 -17.47 11.55
CA LEU A 210 8.41 -18.82 12.10
C LEU A 210 7.94 -18.88 13.57
N SER A 211 8.12 -17.80 14.34
CA SER A 211 7.76 -17.73 15.76
C SER A 211 6.29 -17.37 16.03
N THR A 212 5.64 -16.63 15.12
CA THR A 212 4.26 -16.15 15.31
C THR A 212 3.24 -17.19 14.84
N ASN A 213 2.10 -17.27 15.52
CA ASN A 213 0.92 -18.05 15.09
C ASN A 213 -0.18 -17.16 14.48
N VAL A 214 0.03 -15.84 14.39
CA VAL A 214 -0.97 -14.89 13.89
C VAL A 214 -0.85 -14.77 12.37
N ALA A 215 -1.90 -15.15 11.64
CA ALA A 215 -1.90 -15.16 10.17
C ALA A 215 -1.67 -13.77 9.55
N THR A 216 -2.27 -12.72 10.11
CA THR A 216 -2.07 -11.34 9.64
C THR A 216 -0.63 -10.87 9.81
N GLU A 217 0.01 -11.23 10.92
CA GLU A 217 1.44 -10.95 11.15
C GLU A 217 2.31 -11.63 10.10
N ARG A 218 2.04 -12.91 9.80
CA ARG A 218 2.75 -13.66 8.76
C ARG A 218 2.61 -12.98 7.40
N GLY A 219 1.39 -12.58 7.03
CA GLY A 219 1.13 -11.86 5.78
C GLY A 219 1.89 -10.53 5.68
N HIS A 220 1.89 -9.72 6.74
CA HIS A 220 2.65 -8.45 6.77
C HIS A 220 4.16 -8.67 6.61
N ILE A 221 4.70 -9.69 7.27
CA ILE A 221 6.12 -10.03 7.17
C ILE A 221 6.47 -10.48 5.75
N LEU A 222 5.76 -11.46 5.21
CA LEU A 222 6.08 -12.04 3.91
C LEU A 222 5.92 -11.03 2.78
N SER A 223 4.82 -10.28 2.73
CA SER A 223 4.65 -9.21 1.74
C SER A 223 5.63 -8.05 1.94
N GLY A 224 6.08 -7.80 3.17
CA GLY A 224 7.11 -6.79 3.44
C GLY A 224 8.51 -7.23 2.96
N LEU A 225 8.85 -8.51 3.10
CA LEU A 225 10.11 -9.09 2.62
C LEU A 225 10.26 -8.97 1.10
N THR A 226 9.15 -9.04 0.34
CA THR A 226 9.19 -8.86 -1.12
C THR A 226 9.50 -7.43 -1.55
N CYS A 227 9.51 -6.44 -0.65
CA CYS A 227 9.80 -5.04 -1.00
C CYS A 227 11.30 -4.72 -1.10
N THR A 228 12.19 -5.67 -0.79
CA THR A 228 13.64 -5.46 -0.95
C THR A 228 14.04 -5.29 -2.42
N ASN A 229 15.12 -4.55 -2.65
CA ASN A 229 15.75 -4.41 -3.97
C ASN A 229 16.88 -5.43 -4.20
N ASP A 230 17.21 -6.25 -3.19
CA ASP A 230 18.24 -7.29 -3.30
C ASP A 230 17.69 -8.52 -4.00
N ILE A 231 18.16 -8.75 -5.23
CA ILE A 231 17.75 -9.88 -6.09
C ILE A 231 18.02 -11.24 -5.41
N LEU A 232 19.11 -11.38 -4.66
CA LEU A 232 19.47 -12.64 -4.01
C LEU A 232 18.50 -12.94 -2.86
N LEU A 233 18.08 -11.93 -2.11
CA LEU A 233 17.06 -12.08 -1.06
C LEU A 233 15.68 -12.39 -1.65
N LEU A 234 15.31 -11.77 -2.78
CA LEU A 234 14.06 -12.09 -3.47
C LEU A 234 14.06 -13.53 -3.98
N ARG A 235 15.15 -14.01 -4.59
CA ARG A 235 15.31 -15.40 -5.03
C ARG A 235 15.21 -16.37 -3.85
N ARG A 236 15.96 -16.10 -2.77
CA ARG A 236 15.91 -16.91 -1.56
C ARG A 236 14.49 -17.00 -0.98
N LEU A 237 13.72 -15.92 -1.02
CA LEU A 237 12.32 -15.92 -0.55
C LEU A 237 11.43 -16.81 -1.42
N LEU A 238 11.61 -16.79 -2.74
CA LEU A 238 10.91 -17.69 -3.66
C LEU A 238 11.30 -19.15 -3.42
N ASP A 239 12.59 -19.45 -3.26
CA ASP A 239 13.06 -20.82 -3.00
C ASP A 239 12.46 -21.38 -1.69
N LEU A 240 12.37 -20.54 -0.64
CA LEU A 240 11.73 -20.92 0.62
C LEU A 240 10.24 -21.27 0.46
N SER A 241 9.56 -20.71 -0.55
CA SER A 241 8.12 -20.91 -0.76
C SER A 241 7.76 -22.30 -1.32
N ILE A 242 8.73 -23.02 -1.91
CA ILE A 242 8.55 -24.35 -2.49
C ILE A 242 9.37 -25.46 -1.78
N THR A 243 10.34 -25.08 -0.95
CA THR A 243 11.19 -26.05 -0.25
C THR A 243 10.44 -26.68 0.92
N ASP A 244 10.26 -28.01 0.92
CA ASP A 244 9.47 -28.71 1.96
C ASP A 244 10.03 -28.54 3.39
N ASP A 245 11.35 -28.42 3.56
CA ASP A 245 12.01 -28.25 4.88
C ASP A 245 12.11 -26.77 5.32
N SER A 246 11.53 -25.82 4.56
CA SER A 246 11.61 -24.40 4.90
C SER A 246 10.80 -24.01 6.13
N ARG A 247 9.92 -24.91 6.61
CA ARG A 247 8.90 -24.66 7.65
C ARG A 247 7.90 -23.55 7.27
N MET A 248 7.92 -23.06 6.03
CA MET A 248 6.95 -22.12 5.49
C MET A 248 5.70 -22.87 5.07
N ARG A 249 4.52 -22.37 5.44
CA ARG A 249 3.26 -22.98 5.02
C ARG A 249 3.00 -22.68 3.54
N ARG A 250 2.56 -23.68 2.78
CA ARG A 250 2.18 -23.50 1.37
C ARG A 250 1.11 -22.42 1.18
N GLU A 251 0.15 -22.32 2.09
CA GLU A 251 -0.90 -21.27 2.08
C GLU A 251 -0.34 -19.84 2.21
N ASP A 252 0.84 -19.68 2.81
CA ASP A 252 1.48 -18.37 2.97
C ASP A 252 2.27 -17.94 1.72
N ALA A 253 2.58 -18.87 0.80
CA ALA A 253 3.33 -18.58 -0.42
C ALA A 253 2.64 -17.52 -1.30
N MET A 254 1.31 -17.45 -1.24
CA MET A 254 0.54 -16.44 -1.96
C MET A 254 0.90 -15.00 -1.57
N TYR A 255 1.29 -14.74 -0.32
CA TYR A 255 1.76 -13.41 0.10
C TYR A 255 3.06 -13.01 -0.60
N ILE A 256 3.92 -13.99 -0.88
CA ILE A 256 5.18 -13.79 -1.60
C ILE A 256 4.88 -13.51 -3.07
N TYR A 257 4.06 -14.33 -3.73
CA TYR A 257 3.76 -14.15 -5.16
C TYR A 257 3.05 -12.81 -5.44
N HIS A 258 2.07 -12.44 -4.62
CA HIS A 258 1.41 -11.14 -4.74
C HIS A 258 2.38 -9.97 -4.48
N GLY A 259 3.26 -10.11 -3.49
CA GLY A 259 4.28 -9.11 -3.18
C GLY A 259 5.31 -8.94 -4.30
N MET A 260 5.74 -10.03 -4.93
CA MET A 260 6.65 -10.03 -6.09
C MET A 260 6.04 -9.30 -7.27
N ALA A 261 4.75 -9.52 -7.56
CA ALA A 261 4.05 -8.83 -8.65
C ALA A 261 3.97 -7.30 -8.48
N LYS A 262 4.08 -6.81 -7.24
CA LYS A 262 4.13 -5.38 -6.89
C LYS A 262 5.54 -4.80 -6.79
N ASN A 263 6.59 -5.64 -6.82
CA ASN A 263 7.98 -5.21 -6.83
C ASN A 263 8.48 -5.03 -8.28
N GLN A 264 9.13 -3.91 -8.59
CA GLN A 264 9.61 -3.62 -9.95
C GLN A 264 10.61 -4.67 -10.47
N ILE A 265 11.51 -5.16 -9.61
CA ILE A 265 12.47 -6.23 -9.92
C ILE A 265 11.81 -7.60 -9.76
N GLY A 266 11.03 -7.77 -8.68
CA GLY A 266 10.37 -9.03 -8.33
C GLY A 266 9.33 -9.49 -9.33
N ARG A 267 8.70 -8.60 -10.10
CA ARG A 267 7.62 -8.97 -11.05
C ARG A 267 8.10 -9.93 -12.13
N SER A 268 9.24 -9.63 -12.78
CA SER A 268 9.80 -10.51 -13.80
C SER A 268 10.38 -11.78 -13.18
N LEU A 269 11.10 -11.66 -12.07
CA LEU A 269 11.69 -12.78 -11.35
C LEU A 269 10.63 -13.79 -10.88
N GLY A 270 9.57 -13.30 -10.25
CA GLY A 270 8.48 -14.13 -9.74
C GLY A 270 7.71 -14.82 -10.86
N LEU A 271 7.47 -14.14 -11.99
CA LEU A 271 6.83 -14.76 -13.15
C LEU A 271 7.68 -15.90 -13.72
N THR A 272 8.98 -15.68 -13.89
CA THR A 272 9.91 -16.74 -14.34
C THR A 272 9.92 -17.90 -13.35
N PHE A 273 10.02 -17.62 -12.05
CA PHE A 273 10.02 -18.65 -11.02
C PHE A 273 8.75 -19.50 -11.01
N ILE A 274 7.57 -18.87 -11.09
CA ILE A 274 6.28 -19.58 -11.12
C ILE A 274 6.19 -20.46 -12.38
N ARG A 275 6.61 -19.95 -13.54
CA ARG A 275 6.60 -20.72 -14.79
C ARG A 275 7.53 -21.94 -14.69
N ASP A 276 8.73 -21.75 -14.16
CA ASP A 276 9.77 -22.78 -14.13
C ASP A 276 9.51 -23.84 -13.04
N ASN A 277 8.70 -23.52 -12.01
CA ASN A 277 8.36 -24.42 -10.89
C ASN A 277 6.86 -24.72 -10.80
N PHE A 278 6.11 -24.55 -11.89
CA PHE A 278 4.65 -24.63 -11.88
C PHE A 278 4.12 -25.94 -11.27
N GLU A 279 4.69 -27.09 -11.65
CA GLU A 279 4.26 -28.41 -11.14
C GLU A 279 4.42 -28.54 -9.62
N GLN A 280 5.51 -28.03 -9.05
CA GLN A 280 5.74 -28.08 -7.59
C GLN A 280 4.81 -27.12 -6.83
N ILE A 281 4.44 -26.00 -7.45
CA ILE A 281 3.52 -25.04 -6.87
C ILE A 281 2.07 -25.55 -6.94
N ALA A 282 1.73 -26.28 -8.00
CA ALA A 282 0.40 -26.82 -8.23
C ALA A 282 0.09 -28.10 -7.44
N SER A 283 1.12 -28.83 -6.98
CA SER A 283 1.02 -30.04 -6.15
C SER A 283 0.72 -29.77 -4.68
#